data_AF-A0A1H0U9D7-F1
#
_entry.id   AF-A0A1H0U9D7-F1
#
_cell.length_a   1.000
_cell.length_b   1.000
_cell.length_c   1.000
_cell.angle_alpha   90.00
_cell.angle_beta   90.00
_cell.angle_gamma   90.00
#
_symmetry.space_group_name_H-M   'P 1'
#
loop_
_entity.id
_entity.type
_entity.pdbx_description
1 polymer ?
#
loop_
_entity_poly.entity_id
_entity_poly.type
_entity_poly.pdbx_seq_one_letter_code
_entity_poly.pdbx_strand_id
1 'polypeptide(L)'
;MELNRDARQFTTALNRHLHVMRERGVQDADSDALEEAKNAHRDRYSEAQMIAPEEVLMRASAVNQALNKVYGQVKRLERGAPEPGETMETAAQAQYRVWDMLRTMRTAMRHDLGVSHED
;
A
#
# COMPACT_ATOMS: atom_id res chain seq x y z
N MET A 1 -4.48 -1.32 -15.52
CA MET A 1 -3.39 -2.20 -14.98
C MET A 1 -2.49 -1.50 -13.97
N GLU A 2 -2.26 -0.19 -14.11
CA GLU A 2 -1.28 0.56 -13.30
C GLU A 2 -1.63 0.68 -11.82
N LEU A 3 -2.93 0.75 -11.46
CA LEU A 3 -3.35 0.75 -10.05
C LEU A 3 -2.76 -0.41 -9.22
N ASN A 4 -2.77 -1.64 -9.76
CA ASN A 4 -2.21 -2.79 -9.05
C ASN A 4 -0.69 -2.69 -8.93
N ARG A 5 -0.01 -2.21 -9.97
CA ARG A 5 1.44 -1.99 -9.97
C ARG A 5 1.82 -0.98 -8.89
N ASP A 6 1.17 0.18 -8.85
CA ASP A 6 1.58 1.29 -7.99
C ASP A 6 1.23 1.01 -6.53
N ALA A 7 0.11 0.31 -6.27
CA ALA A 7 -0.19 -0.20 -4.93
C ALA A 7 0.86 -1.21 -4.43
N ARG A 8 1.37 -2.09 -5.31
CA ARG A 8 2.48 -3.00 -4.99
C ARG A 8 3.79 -2.24 -4.77
N GLN A 9 4.08 -1.23 -5.58
CA GLN A 9 5.28 -0.41 -5.41
C GLN A 9 5.25 0.34 -4.07
N PHE A 10 4.11 0.92 -3.70
CA PHE A 10 3.95 1.56 -2.39
C PHE A 10 4.11 0.56 -1.24
N THR A 11 3.56 -0.65 -1.37
CA THR A 11 3.73 -1.74 -0.39
C THR A 11 5.20 -2.13 -0.24
N THR A 12 5.95 -2.22 -1.33
CA THR A 12 7.40 -2.49 -1.32
C THR A 12 8.19 -1.34 -0.70
N ALA A 13 7.85 -0.09 -1.03
CA ALA A 13 8.50 1.08 -0.45
C ALA A 13 8.31 1.13 1.07
N LEU A 14 7.11 0.82 1.58
CA LEU A 14 6.85 0.69 3.02
C LEU A 14 7.72 -0.40 3.67
N ASN A 15 7.87 -1.56 3.01
CA ASN A 15 8.72 -2.64 3.53
C ASN A 15 10.19 -2.23 3.60
N ARG A 16 10.70 -1.60 2.54
CA ARG A 16 12.07 -1.08 2.50
C ARG A 16 12.29 -0.02 3.57
N HIS A 17 11.34 0.89 3.76
CA HIS A 17 11.44 1.94 4.77
C HIS A 17 11.50 1.37 6.18
N LEU A 18 10.63 0.40 6.50
CA LEU A 18 10.66 -0.33 7.77
C LEU A 18 11.99 -1.06 8.01
N HIS A 19 12.59 -1.61 6.95
CA HIS A 19 13.89 -2.27 7.04
C HIS A 19 15.02 -1.26 7.34
N VAL A 20 15.07 -0.14 6.62
CA VAL A 20 16.04 0.94 6.85
C VAL A 20 15.92 1.52 8.26
N MET A 21 14.69 1.77 8.73
CA MET A 21 14.42 2.21 10.10
C MET A 21 15.01 1.26 11.16
N ARG A 22 15.05 -0.05 10.88
CA ARG A 22 15.57 -1.06 11.81
C ARG A 22 17.10 -1.13 11.82
N GLU A 23 17.75 -0.95 10.68
CA GLU A 23 19.18 -1.25 10.54
C GLU A 23 20.09 -0.04 10.74
N ARG A 24 19.76 1.09 10.11
CA ARG A 24 20.72 2.20 9.93
C ARG A 24 20.15 3.59 10.12
N GLY A 25 18.85 3.69 10.38
CA GLY A 25 18.12 4.96 10.40
C GLY A 25 17.76 5.45 8.99
N VAL A 26 16.73 6.28 8.90
CA VAL A 26 16.17 6.78 7.64
C VAL A 26 16.98 7.97 7.14
N GLN A 27 17.33 7.94 5.86
CA GLN A 27 17.95 9.06 5.14
C GLN A 27 16.91 9.74 4.24
N ASP A 28 17.18 10.97 3.81
CA ASP A 28 16.26 11.75 2.98
C ASP A 28 15.85 11.00 1.71
N ALA A 29 16.80 10.36 1.03
CA ALA A 29 16.53 9.56 -0.17
C ALA A 29 15.62 8.33 0.09
N ASP A 30 15.65 7.74 1.30
CA ASP A 30 14.76 6.64 1.66
C ASP A 30 13.33 7.17 1.91
N SER A 31 13.19 8.35 2.54
CA SER A 31 11.92 9.06 2.70
C SER A 31 11.32 9.52 1.38
N ASP A 32 12.12 10.09 0.49
CA ASP A 32 11.68 10.57 -0.83
C ASP A 32 11.12 9.42 -1.67
N ALA A 33 11.79 8.27 -1.67
CA ALA A 33 11.33 7.08 -2.37
C ALA A 33 9.98 6.56 -1.83
N LEU A 34 9.74 6.67 -0.52
CA LEU A 34 8.45 6.32 0.08
C LEU A 34 7.35 7.29 -0.34
N GLU A 35 7.62 8.61 -0.30
CA GLU A 35 6.65 9.63 -0.71
C GLU A 35 6.34 9.57 -2.21
N GLU A 36 7.34 9.31 -3.06
CA GLU A 36 7.14 9.12 -4.50
C GLU A 36 6.19 7.97 -4.78
N ALA A 37 6.42 6.80 -4.16
CA ALA A 37 5.56 5.63 -4.34
C ALA A 37 4.13 5.86 -3.81
N LYS A 38 4.00 6.57 -2.69
CA LYS A 38 2.69 6.97 -2.14
C LYS A 38 1.94 7.91 -3.07
N ASN A 39 2.61 8.92 -3.62
CA ASN A 39 2.02 9.89 -4.54
C ASN A 39 1.59 9.22 -5.84
N ALA A 40 2.43 8.37 -6.44
CA ALA A 40 2.08 7.59 -7.62
C ALA A 40 0.83 6.73 -7.39
N HIS A 41 0.77 6.02 -6.25
CA HIS A 41 -0.41 5.23 -5.89
C HIS A 41 -1.67 6.11 -5.72
N ARG A 42 -1.56 7.24 -5.02
CA ARG A 42 -2.67 8.18 -4.80
C ARG A 42 -3.23 8.71 -6.12
N ASP A 43 -2.35 9.07 -7.04
CA ASP A 43 -2.74 9.62 -8.33
C ASP A 43 -3.46 8.55 -9.18
N ARG A 44 -2.93 7.33 -9.23
CA ARG A 44 -3.61 6.20 -9.89
C ARG A 44 -4.90 5.77 -9.24
N TYR A 45 -5.00 5.85 -7.91
CA TYR A 45 -6.23 5.55 -7.19
C TYR A 45 -7.32 6.58 -7.53
N SER A 46 -6.96 7.87 -7.58
CA SER A 46 -7.88 8.95 -7.96
C SER A 46 -8.41 8.77 -9.39
N GLU A 47 -7.54 8.40 -10.33
CA GLU A 47 -7.94 8.04 -11.70
C GLU A 47 -8.90 6.85 -11.71
N ALA A 48 -8.56 5.78 -10.98
CA ALA A 48 -9.38 4.58 -10.92
C ALA A 48 -10.79 4.85 -10.37
N GLN A 49 -10.94 5.75 -9.39
CA GLN A 49 -12.25 6.16 -8.86
C GLN A 49 -13.22 6.72 -9.92
N MET A 50 -12.70 7.22 -11.04
CA MET A 50 -13.51 7.78 -12.12
C MET A 50 -13.93 6.76 -13.17
N ILE A 51 -13.19 5.66 -13.31
CA ILE A 51 -13.30 4.76 -14.48
C ILE A 51 -13.48 3.29 -14.13
N ALA A 52 -13.09 2.85 -12.93
CA ALA A 52 -13.11 1.44 -12.57
C ALA A 52 -14.51 1.01 -12.14
N PRO A 53 -14.91 -0.24 -12.42
CA PRO A 53 -16.17 -0.78 -11.93
C PRO A 53 -16.22 -0.87 -10.40
N GLU A 54 -17.45 -0.85 -9.87
CA GLU A 54 -17.72 -0.86 -8.42
C GLU A 54 -17.00 -1.99 -7.67
N GLU A 55 -16.99 -3.20 -8.23
CA GLU A 55 -16.33 -4.35 -7.60
C GLU A 55 -14.81 -4.13 -7.44
N VAL A 56 -14.16 -3.57 -8.46
CA VAL A 56 -12.75 -3.21 -8.41
C VAL A 56 -12.52 -2.08 -7.41
N LEU A 57 -13.39 -1.06 -7.40
CA LEU A 57 -13.29 0.07 -6.48
C LEU A 57 -13.44 -0.33 -5.02
N MET A 58 -14.32 -1.26 -4.70
CA MET A 58 -14.48 -1.78 -3.34
C MET A 58 -13.17 -2.39 -2.83
N ARG A 59 -12.48 -3.19 -3.66
CA ARG A 59 -11.19 -3.79 -3.29
C ARG A 59 -10.07 -2.75 -3.25
N ALA A 60 -10.06 -1.81 -4.20
CA ALA A 60 -9.07 -0.74 -4.25
C ALA A 60 -9.18 0.20 -3.04
N SER A 61 -10.39 0.55 -2.62
CA SER A 61 -10.64 1.37 -1.43
C SER A 61 -10.10 0.69 -0.18
N ALA A 62 -10.35 -0.61 -0.02
CA ALA A 62 -9.81 -1.38 1.10
C ALA A 62 -8.26 -1.37 1.11
N VAL A 63 -7.64 -1.60 -0.05
CA VAL A 63 -6.16 -1.54 -0.20
C VAL A 63 -5.64 -0.15 0.14
N ASN A 64 -6.23 0.91 -0.39
CA ASN A 64 -5.81 2.29 -0.15
C ASN A 64 -5.93 2.67 1.35
N GLN A 65 -7.00 2.26 2.02
CA GLN A 65 -7.17 2.49 3.46
C GLN A 65 -6.09 1.75 4.27
N ALA A 66 -5.83 0.48 3.94
CA ALA A 66 -4.80 -0.30 4.62
C ALA A 66 -3.40 0.30 4.42
N LEU A 67 -3.07 0.70 3.19
CA LEU A 67 -1.80 1.34 2.86
C LEU A 67 -1.60 2.66 3.62
N ASN A 68 -2.62 3.53 3.65
CA ASN A 68 -2.55 4.79 4.38
C ASN A 68 -2.44 4.58 5.90
N LYS A 69 -3.09 3.54 6.44
CA LYS A 69 -2.93 3.16 7.85
C LYS A 69 -1.50 2.71 8.17
N VAL A 70 -0.92 1.83 7.36
CA VAL A 70 0.47 1.38 7.52
C VAL A 70 1.43 2.56 7.40
N TYR A 71 1.25 3.41 6.40
CA TYR A 71 2.06 4.61 6.22
C TYR A 71 1.98 5.56 7.43
N GLY A 72 0.79 5.85 7.93
CA GLY A 72 0.61 6.70 9.10
C GLY A 72 1.34 6.15 10.33
N GLN A 73 1.21 4.84 10.56
CA GLN A 73 1.94 4.13 11.62
C GLN A 73 3.45 4.23 11.43
N VAL A 74 3.97 4.00 10.21
CA VAL A 74 5.40 4.12 9.89
C VAL A 74 5.92 5.53 10.20
N LYS A 75 5.22 6.58 9.75
CA LYS A 75 5.65 7.97 10.01
C LYS A 75 5.58 8.34 11.50
N ARG A 76 4.64 7.78 12.26
CA ARG A 76 4.57 7.92 13.72
C ARG A 76 5.74 7.27 14.44
N LEU A 77 6.11 6.06 14.02
CA LEU A 77 7.28 5.35 14.54
C LEU A 77 8.57 6.12 14.21
N GLU A 78 8.70 6.60 12.97
CA GLU A 78 9.86 7.36 12.50
C GLU A 78 10.12 8.63 13.32
N ARG A 79 9.06 9.38 13.67
CA ARG A 79 9.17 10.59 14.49
C ARG A 79 9.25 10.34 16.00
N GLY A 80 9.29 9.08 16.44
CA GLY A 80 9.32 8.71 17.87
C GLY A 80 8.02 9.02 18.62
N ALA A 81 6.87 9.08 17.93
CA ALA A 81 5.56 9.33 18.54
C ALA A 81 4.52 8.29 18.11
N PRO A 82 4.70 7.00 18.46
CA PRO A 82 3.73 5.95 18.18
C PRO A 82 2.42 6.14 18.96
N GLU A 83 1.31 5.74 18.36
CA GLU A 83 0.03 5.56 19.07
C GLU A 83 0.06 4.28 19.95
N PRO A 84 -0.84 4.14 20.93
CA PRO A 84 -0.92 2.93 21.76
C PRO A 84 -1.02 1.64 20.92
N GLY A 85 -0.10 0.71 21.16
CA GLY A 85 -0.01 -0.58 20.45
C GLY A 85 0.76 -0.53 19.12
N GLU A 86 1.21 0.66 18.68
CA GLU A 86 2.06 0.76 17.50
C GLU A 86 3.51 0.42 17.82
N THR A 87 4.04 -0.54 17.08
CA THR A 87 5.43 -0.99 17.14
C THR A 87 5.93 -1.28 15.73
N MET A 88 7.24 -1.45 15.57
CA MET A 88 7.83 -1.91 14.31
C MET A 88 7.25 -3.27 13.88
N GLU A 89 6.92 -4.14 14.83
CA GLU A 89 6.32 -5.44 14.56
C GLU A 89 4.88 -5.31 14.06
N THR A 90 4.05 -4.51 14.73
CA THR A 90 2.65 -4.33 14.30
C THR A 90 2.56 -3.63 12.95
N ALA A 91 3.49 -2.72 12.64
CA ALA A 91 3.61 -2.10 11.32
C ALA A 91 3.98 -3.12 10.24
N ALA A 92 4.96 -4.00 10.51
CA ALA A 92 5.35 -5.06 9.59
C ALA A 92 4.21 -6.08 9.36
N GLN A 93 3.48 -6.47 10.41
CA GLN A 93 2.31 -7.34 10.28
C GLN A 93 1.18 -6.68 9.47
N ALA A 94 0.93 -5.39 9.70
CA ALA A 94 -0.08 -4.64 8.94
C ALA A 94 0.32 -4.54 7.46
N GLN A 95 1.59 -4.26 7.17
CA GLN A 95 2.13 -4.26 5.80
C GLN A 95 2.00 -5.62 5.14
N TYR A 96 2.29 -6.71 5.86
CA TYR A 96 2.17 -8.07 5.33
C TYR A 96 0.74 -8.39 4.89
N ARG A 97 -0.27 -7.99 5.68
CA ARG A 97 -1.69 -8.18 5.34
C ARG A 97 -2.10 -7.48 4.04
N VAL A 98 -1.44 -6.39 3.65
CA VAL A 98 -1.73 -5.68 2.39
C VAL A 98 -1.49 -6.59 1.17
N TRP A 99 -0.53 -7.52 1.23
CA TRP A 99 -0.26 -8.42 0.09
C TRP A 99 -1.45 -9.30 -0.28
N ASP A 100 -2.21 -9.80 0.69
CA ASP A 100 -3.41 -10.59 0.40
C ASP A 100 -4.55 -9.72 -0.16
N MET A 101 -4.68 -8.49 0.34
CA MET A 101 -5.64 -7.52 -0.20
C MET A 101 -5.30 -7.17 -1.65
N LEU A 102 -4.02 -7.00 -1.98
CA LEU A 102 -3.53 -6.77 -3.34
C LEU A 102 -3.83 -7.95 -4.27
N ARG A 103 -3.73 -9.19 -3.76
CA ARG A 103 -4.10 -10.40 -4.50
C ARG A 103 -5.59 -10.39 -4.83
N THR A 104 -6.44 -10.08 -3.85
CA THR A 104 -7.89 -9.99 -4.02
C THR A 104 -8.28 -8.90 -5.02
N MET A 105 -7.68 -7.70 -4.90
CA MET A 105 -7.90 -6.61 -5.86
C MET A 105 -7.47 -7.01 -7.28
N ARG A 106 -6.32 -7.67 -7.43
CA ARG A 106 -5.86 -8.18 -8.73
C ARG A 106 -6.84 -9.17 -9.34
N THR A 107 -7.42 -10.07 -8.53
CA THR A 107 -8.42 -11.02 -9.01
C THR A 107 -9.66 -10.31 -9.55
N ALA A 108 -10.20 -9.33 -8.80
CA ALA A 108 -11.34 -8.53 -9.26
C ALA A 108 -11.02 -7.78 -10.57
N MET A 109 -9.83 -7.16 -10.68
CA MET A 109 -9.39 -6.50 -11.91
C MET A 109 -9.26 -7.46 -13.10
N ARG A 110 -8.86 -8.73 -12.86
CA ARG A 110 -8.75 -9.73 -13.93
C ARG A 110 -10.11 -10.27 -14.37
N HIS A 111 -11.04 -10.42 -13.43
CA HIS A 111 -12.42 -10.79 -13.71
C HIS A 111 -13.10 -9.73 -14.58
N ASP A 112 -12.96 -8.45 -14.21
CA ASP A 112 -13.46 -7.31 -15.00
C ASP A 112 -12.90 -7.30 -16.43
N LEU A 113 -11.62 -7.63 -16.61
CA LEU A 113 -10.99 -7.73 -17.93
C LEU A 113 -11.37 -9.02 -18.71
N GLY A 114 -12.19 -9.91 -18.15
CA GLY A 114 -12.54 -11.21 -18.75
C GLY A 114 -11.37 -12.21 -18.80
N VAL A 115 -10.28 -11.95 -18.09
CA VAL A 115 -9.05 -12.77 -18.10
C VAL A 115 -9.14 -13.96 -17.13
N SER A 116 -10.06 -13.89 -16.17
CA SER A 116 -10.37 -14.99 -15.25
C SER A 116 -11.78 -15.48 -15.56
N HIS A 117 -11.91 -16.68 -16.11
CA HIS A 117 -13.18 -17.38 -16.26
C HIS A 117 -13.48 -18.12 -14.95
N GLU A 118 -14.76 -18.19 -14.56
CA GLU A 118 -15.22 -19.17 -13.57
C GLU A 118 -14.96 -20.57 -14.14
N ASP A 119 -14.27 -21.43 -13.39
CA ASP A 119 -14.40 -22.88 -13.54
C ASP A 119 -15.63 -23.35 -12.75
#